data_AF-A0A975FDE1-F1
#
_entry.id   AF-A0A975FDE1-F1
#
_cell.length_a   1.000
_cell.length_b   1.000
_cell.length_c   1.000
_cell.angle_alpha   90.00
_cell.angle_beta   90.00
_cell.angle_gamma   90.00
#
_symmetry.space_group_name_H-M   'P 1'
#
loop_
_entity.id
_entity.type
_entity.pdbx_description
1 polymer ?
#
loop_
_entity_poly.entity_id
_entity_poly.type
_entity_poly.pdbx_seq_one_letter_code
_entity_poly.pdbx_strand_id
1 'polypeptide(L)'
;MKLADLVNHAANKQQFQQLSDYIDFCRQYLAFVETGLQARIVSQNESYYQFFQYGVEGQYNISRPINTRLFYTAESFETMISHFTQTFTDLKQGQRVDDEQRDRIIRIIYTLQQTIGAALDALPAGKSNQARKVNGDLFERLIRLLLQEMGADCTAGVVQVPVKDDAGALLFHTSYQHDLLIRHAGDLKVIGSVKTSSKDRLDKVFVDKFLYSRLTGTALPHIAIFLNDVQRKKTKQENSYGISTTFLPGHFRAYTVKLNPLDGVYYCDIRPNMREDALLSTHIRTIDHLFLDDLWELLNKPSGD
;
A
#
# COMPACT_ATOMS: atom_id res chain seq x y z
N MET A 1 6.93 -14.77 21.56
CA MET A 1 7.66 -15.24 20.36
C MET A 1 8.98 -14.49 20.27
N LYS A 2 10.09 -15.13 19.87
CA LYS A 2 11.39 -14.43 19.74
C LYS A 2 11.44 -13.63 18.44
N LEU A 3 12.34 -12.64 18.36
CA LEU A 3 12.49 -11.81 17.16
C LEU A 3 12.85 -12.67 15.94
N ALA A 4 13.73 -13.66 16.11
CA ALA A 4 14.14 -14.56 15.03
C ALA A 4 12.95 -15.30 14.38
N ASP A 5 11.98 -15.74 15.19
CA ASP A 5 10.79 -16.43 14.70
C ASP A 5 9.91 -15.49 13.86
N LEU A 6 9.71 -14.26 14.34
CA LEU A 6 8.94 -13.22 13.63
C LEU A 6 9.60 -12.85 12.29
N VAL A 7 10.92 -12.72 12.27
CA VAL A 7 11.67 -12.41 11.04
C VAL A 7 11.55 -13.55 10.04
N ASN A 8 11.69 -14.81 10.49
CA ASN A 8 11.57 -15.98 9.63
C ASN A 8 10.14 -16.14 9.09
N HIS A 9 9.14 -15.87 9.92
CA HIS A 9 7.74 -15.83 9.52
C HIS A 9 7.53 -14.77 8.42
N ALA A 10 7.90 -13.50 8.69
CA ALA A 10 7.74 -12.40 7.74
C ALA A 10 8.49 -12.63 6.42
N ALA A 11 9.65 -13.28 6.46
CA ALA A 11 10.46 -13.58 5.26
C ALA A 11 9.86 -14.69 4.39
N ASN A 12 8.99 -15.54 4.95
CA ASN A 12 8.34 -16.62 4.24
C ASN A 12 6.97 -16.19 3.71
N LYS A 13 6.92 -15.77 2.43
CA LYS A 13 5.68 -15.39 1.75
C LYS A 13 4.60 -16.47 1.77
N GLN A 14 4.95 -17.75 1.99
CA GLN A 14 3.95 -18.80 2.03
C GLN A 14 3.08 -18.74 3.29
N GLN A 15 3.51 -18.04 4.33
CA GLN A 15 2.78 -17.85 5.59
C GLN A 15 1.67 -16.79 5.51
N PHE A 16 1.44 -16.16 4.35
CA PHE A 16 0.52 -15.03 4.21
C PHE A 16 -0.44 -15.25 3.03
N GLN A 17 -1.29 -16.28 3.08
CA GLN A 17 -2.22 -16.61 1.99
C GLN A 17 -3.61 -16.02 2.18
N GLN A 18 -4.01 -15.75 3.42
CA GLN A 18 -5.34 -15.28 3.79
C GLN A 18 -5.23 -14.13 4.79
N LEU A 19 -6.30 -13.35 4.96
CA LEU A 19 -6.30 -12.15 5.81
C LEU A 19 -5.97 -12.47 7.27
N SER A 20 -6.45 -13.60 7.81
CA SER A 20 -6.15 -14.06 9.17
C SER A 20 -4.65 -14.23 9.41
N ASP A 21 -3.88 -14.65 8.40
CA ASP A 21 -2.43 -14.81 8.55
C ASP A 21 -1.73 -13.48 8.84
N TYR A 22 -2.15 -12.41 8.15
CA TYR A 22 -1.65 -11.05 8.40
C TYR A 22 -2.03 -10.57 9.79
N ILE A 23 -3.27 -10.83 10.19
CA ILE A 23 -3.79 -10.46 11.52
C ILE A 23 -2.98 -11.16 12.60
N ASP A 24 -2.79 -12.48 12.50
CA ASP A 24 -2.09 -13.26 13.51
C ASP A 24 -0.61 -12.89 13.59
N PHE A 25 0.04 -12.66 12.45
CA PHE A 25 1.39 -12.12 12.44
C PHE A 25 1.46 -10.74 13.13
N CYS A 26 0.52 -9.85 12.80
CA CYS A 26 0.44 -8.51 13.38
C CYS A 26 0.30 -8.58 14.91
N ARG A 27 -0.62 -9.43 15.43
CA ARG A 27 -0.77 -9.67 16.88
C ARG A 27 0.54 -10.09 17.54
N GLN A 28 1.20 -11.10 16.97
CA GLN A 28 2.44 -11.63 17.52
C GLN A 28 3.56 -10.58 17.53
N TYR A 29 3.66 -9.78 16.47
CA TYR A 29 4.66 -8.72 16.37
C TYR A 29 4.34 -7.56 17.33
N LEU A 30 3.08 -7.14 17.44
CA LEU A 30 2.66 -6.11 18.39
C LEU A 30 2.96 -6.52 19.84
N ALA A 31 2.62 -7.75 20.22
CA ALA A 31 2.97 -8.29 21.54
C ALA A 31 4.49 -8.30 21.79
N PHE A 32 5.28 -8.61 20.76
CA PHE A 32 6.75 -8.55 20.86
C PHE A 32 7.25 -7.12 21.11
N VAL A 33 6.77 -6.11 20.39
CA VAL A 33 7.33 -4.75 20.50
C VAL A 33 6.98 -4.02 21.81
N GLU A 34 6.06 -4.54 22.62
CA GLU A 34 5.77 -4.01 23.96
C GLU A 34 6.96 -4.20 24.92
N THR A 35 7.71 -5.31 24.80
CA THR A 35 8.78 -5.65 25.75
C THR A 35 10.09 -6.11 25.11
N GLY A 36 10.09 -6.44 23.82
CA GLY A 36 11.22 -7.04 23.11
C GLY A 36 12.13 -6.04 22.39
N LEU A 37 11.85 -4.74 22.47
CA LEU A 37 12.68 -3.70 21.85
C LEU A 37 13.83 -3.28 22.76
N GLN A 38 14.96 -2.93 22.15
CA GLN A 38 16.06 -2.25 22.86
C GLN A 38 15.68 -0.80 23.19
N ALA A 39 15.06 -0.12 22.23
CA ALA A 39 14.63 1.27 22.40
C ALA A 39 13.55 1.64 21.37
N ARG A 40 12.76 2.67 21.72
CA ARG A 40 11.91 3.41 20.79
C ARG A 40 12.51 4.79 20.58
N ILE A 41 12.87 5.08 19.34
CA ILE A 41 13.55 6.32 18.96
C ILE A 41 12.52 7.25 18.32
N VAL A 42 12.28 8.42 18.92
CA VAL A 42 11.35 9.41 18.36
C VAL A 42 12.07 10.25 17.31
N SER A 43 11.41 10.46 16.16
CA SER A 43 11.90 11.33 15.09
C SER A 43 11.97 12.80 15.55
N GLN A 44 13.11 13.45 15.32
CA GLN A 44 13.39 14.81 15.78
C GLN A 44 12.66 15.89 14.98
N ASN A 45 12.36 15.65 13.70
CA ASN A 45 11.69 16.62 12.84
C ASN A 45 10.18 16.44 12.76
N GLU A 46 9.67 15.23 13.02
CA GLU A 46 8.23 14.93 13.06
C GLU A 46 7.97 13.89 14.15
N SER A 47 7.62 14.34 15.36
CA SER A 47 7.60 13.53 16.59
C SER A 47 6.54 12.42 16.61
N TYR A 48 5.57 12.45 15.70
CA TYR A 48 4.61 11.37 15.51
C TYR A 48 5.16 10.21 14.66
N TYR A 49 6.40 10.29 14.21
CA TYR A 49 7.14 9.12 13.72
C TYR A 49 8.11 8.61 14.78
N GLN A 50 8.20 7.28 14.88
CA GLN A 50 9.20 6.61 15.69
C GLN A 50 9.91 5.50 14.90
N PHE A 51 11.00 5.00 15.47
CA PHE A 51 11.74 3.86 14.99
C PHE A 51 11.90 2.85 16.13
N PHE A 52 11.79 1.57 15.80
CA PHE A 52 12.07 0.48 16.73
C PHE A 52 13.52 0.06 16.58
N GLN A 53 14.29 0.13 17.66
CA GLN A 53 15.62 -0.45 17.72
C GLN A 53 15.52 -1.85 18.31
N TYR A 54 16.00 -2.84 17.57
CA TYR A 54 16.05 -4.21 18.04
C TYR A 54 17.25 -4.45 18.97
N GLY A 55 17.17 -5.48 19.81
CA GLY A 55 18.31 -5.91 20.63
C GLY A 55 19.40 -6.62 19.83
N VAL A 56 20.27 -7.32 20.55
CA VAL A 56 21.39 -8.10 19.97
C VAL A 56 20.93 -9.11 18.92
N GLU A 57 19.79 -9.77 19.11
CA GLU A 57 19.22 -10.74 18.14
C GLU A 57 18.89 -10.08 16.79
N GLY A 58 18.54 -8.80 16.79
CA GLY A 58 18.28 -8.00 15.59
C GLY A 58 19.48 -7.18 15.13
N GLN A 59 20.68 -7.48 15.63
CA GLN A 59 21.94 -6.76 15.31
C GLN A 59 21.86 -5.25 15.55
N TYR A 60 21.04 -4.80 16.51
CA TYR A 60 20.74 -3.39 16.75
C TYR A 60 20.18 -2.64 15.53
N ASN A 61 19.63 -3.38 14.57
CA ASN A 61 18.96 -2.80 13.41
C ASN A 61 17.80 -1.92 13.86
N ILE A 62 17.53 -0.91 13.05
CA ILE A 62 16.47 0.06 13.29
C ILE A 62 15.39 -0.17 12.24
N SER A 63 14.13 -0.22 12.67
CA SER A 63 12.99 -0.32 11.78
C SER A 63 12.84 0.93 10.90
N ARG A 64 12.15 0.80 9.79
CA ARG A 64 11.61 1.93 9.03
C ARG A 64 10.78 2.86 9.94
N PRO A 65 10.54 4.11 9.52
CA PRO A 65 9.69 5.03 10.28
C PRO A 65 8.28 4.47 10.45
N ILE A 66 7.73 4.59 11.66
CA ILE A 66 6.39 4.14 12.03
C ILE A 66 5.59 5.35 12.50
N ASN A 67 4.47 5.63 11.83
CA ASN A 67 3.56 6.70 12.20
C ASN A 67 2.71 6.26 13.41
N THR A 68 2.93 6.87 14.58
CA THR A 68 2.25 6.53 15.84
C THR A 68 0.78 6.91 15.87
N ARG A 69 0.32 7.79 14.97
CA ARG A 69 -1.09 8.11 14.81
C ARG A 69 -1.85 6.99 14.11
N LEU A 70 -1.16 6.19 13.29
CA LEU A 70 -1.75 5.12 12.51
C LEU A 70 -1.51 3.74 13.10
N PHE A 71 -0.32 3.51 13.65
CA PHE A 71 0.11 2.22 14.17
C PHE A 71 -0.55 1.90 15.52
N TYR A 72 -1.27 0.78 15.60
CA TYR A 72 -1.86 0.34 16.86
C TYR A 72 -0.82 -0.20 17.85
N THR A 73 -1.15 -0.08 19.14
CA THR A 73 -0.54 -0.88 20.22
C THR A 73 -1.15 -2.27 20.25
N ALA A 74 -0.55 -3.22 20.99
CA ALA A 74 -1.12 -4.55 21.14
C ALA A 74 -2.54 -4.52 21.74
N GLU A 75 -2.75 -3.71 22.77
CA GLU A 75 -4.05 -3.55 23.44
C GLU A 75 -5.13 -3.01 22.50
N SER A 76 -4.85 -1.87 21.85
CA SER A 76 -5.81 -1.22 20.96
C SER A 76 -6.11 -2.03 19.69
N PHE A 77 -5.15 -2.83 19.22
CA PHE A 77 -5.33 -3.65 18.03
C PHE A 77 -6.39 -4.73 18.22
N GLU A 78 -6.43 -5.41 19.36
CA GLU A 78 -7.39 -6.51 19.58
C GLU A 78 -8.84 -6.01 19.58
N THR A 79 -9.10 -4.86 20.21
CA THR A 79 -10.42 -4.23 20.14
C THR A 79 -10.75 -3.86 18.70
N MET A 80 -9.87 -3.15 18.00
CA MET A 80 -10.18 -2.65 16.65
C MET A 80 -10.33 -3.76 15.60
N ILE A 81 -9.54 -4.84 15.68
CA ILE A 81 -9.62 -5.92 14.70
C ILE A 81 -10.91 -6.74 14.84
N SER A 82 -11.46 -6.86 16.05
CA SER A 82 -12.76 -7.53 16.26
C SER A 82 -13.91 -6.81 15.53
N HIS A 83 -13.81 -5.48 15.41
CA HIS A 83 -14.78 -4.68 14.68
C HIS A 83 -14.49 -4.55 13.18
N PHE A 84 -13.31 -4.94 12.72
CA PHE A 84 -12.91 -4.81 11.31
C PHE A 84 -13.72 -5.69 10.37
N THR A 85 -13.93 -6.96 10.76
CA THR A 85 -14.75 -7.89 9.98
C THR A 85 -16.20 -7.38 9.88
N GLN A 86 -16.71 -6.77 10.95
CA GLN A 86 -18.03 -6.15 10.93
C GLN A 86 -18.05 -4.95 9.97
N THR A 87 -17.03 -4.08 10.02
CA THR A 87 -16.92 -2.95 9.06
C THR A 87 -16.96 -3.44 7.61
N PHE A 88 -16.20 -4.46 7.23
CA PHE A 88 -16.26 -5.00 5.86
C PHE A 88 -17.61 -5.62 5.52
N THR A 89 -18.28 -6.25 6.49
CA THR A 89 -19.63 -6.79 6.32
C THR A 89 -20.66 -5.68 6.07
N ASP A 90 -20.63 -4.62 6.87
CA ASP A 90 -21.51 -3.46 6.74
C ASP A 90 -21.32 -2.79 5.37
N LEU A 91 -20.07 -2.67 4.92
CA LEU A 91 -19.74 -2.09 3.62
C LEU A 91 -20.25 -2.88 2.43
N LYS A 92 -20.13 -4.21 2.47
CA LYS A 92 -20.72 -5.08 1.44
C LYS A 92 -22.23 -4.91 1.34
N GLN A 93 -22.88 -4.60 2.45
CA GLN A 93 -24.32 -4.36 2.52
C GLN A 93 -24.72 -2.94 2.12
N GLY A 94 -23.76 -2.10 1.70
CA GLY A 94 -24.01 -0.72 1.29
C GLY A 94 -24.38 0.19 2.46
N GLN A 95 -24.05 -0.21 3.70
CA GLN A 95 -24.31 0.62 4.87
C GLN A 95 -23.37 1.82 4.88
N ARG A 96 -23.91 2.97 5.29
CA ARG A 96 -23.09 4.17 5.50
C ARG A 96 -22.19 3.94 6.70
N VAL A 97 -20.89 4.14 6.50
CA VAL A 97 -19.92 4.12 7.59
C VAL A 97 -19.61 5.53 8.09
N ASP A 98 -19.30 5.63 9.37
CA ASP A 98 -18.85 6.85 10.02
C ASP A 98 -17.33 7.06 9.91
N ASP A 99 -16.86 8.23 10.33
CA ASP A 99 -15.44 8.61 10.28
C ASP A 99 -14.56 7.69 11.16
N GLU A 100 -15.11 7.09 12.22
CA GLU A 100 -14.38 6.16 13.08
C GLU A 100 -14.11 4.85 12.33
N GLN A 101 -15.09 4.33 11.61
CA GLN A 101 -14.95 3.18 10.74
C GLN A 101 -13.99 3.47 9.58
N ARG A 102 -13.97 4.70 9.02
CA ARG A 102 -12.97 5.12 8.02
C ARG A 102 -11.55 5.06 8.59
N ASP A 103 -11.33 5.69 9.75
CA ASP A 103 -10.03 5.68 10.44
C ASP A 103 -9.58 4.25 10.75
N ARG A 104 -10.51 3.40 11.20
CA ARG A 104 -10.24 1.98 11.48
C ARG A 104 -9.68 1.25 10.27
N ILE A 105 -10.24 1.43 9.08
CA ILE A 105 -9.75 0.81 7.84
C ILE A 105 -8.30 1.24 7.56
N ILE A 106 -8.04 2.55 7.57
CA ILE A 106 -6.70 3.11 7.29
C ILE A 106 -5.67 2.50 8.25
N ARG A 107 -5.97 2.55 9.55
CA ARG A 107 -5.04 2.16 10.61
C ARG A 107 -4.80 0.67 10.67
N ILE A 108 -5.82 -0.15 10.41
CA ILE A 108 -5.65 -1.62 10.36
C ILE A 108 -4.76 -1.99 9.19
N ILE A 109 -5.06 -1.51 7.97
CA ILE A 109 -4.23 -1.82 6.79
C ILE A 109 -2.80 -1.33 7.00
N TYR A 110 -2.62 -0.12 7.53
CA TYR A 110 -1.32 0.42 7.87
C TYR A 110 -0.58 -0.49 8.87
N THR A 111 -1.22 -0.87 9.97
CA THR A 111 -0.59 -1.67 11.04
C THR A 111 -0.23 -3.08 10.53
N LEU A 112 -1.15 -3.76 9.85
CA LEU A 112 -0.89 -5.08 9.25
C LEU A 112 0.35 -5.06 8.35
N GLN A 113 0.44 -4.08 7.45
CA GLN A 113 1.58 -3.99 6.54
C GLN A 113 2.86 -3.51 7.24
N GLN A 114 2.75 -2.58 8.18
CA GLN A 114 3.88 -1.94 8.82
C GLN A 114 4.59 -2.89 9.80
N THR A 115 3.87 -3.80 10.47
CA THR A 115 4.47 -4.84 11.31
C THR A 115 5.37 -5.77 10.50
N ILE A 116 4.92 -6.25 9.33
CA ILE A 116 5.72 -7.06 8.39
C ILE A 116 6.97 -6.30 7.97
N GLY A 117 6.79 -5.03 7.57
CA GLY A 117 7.88 -4.18 7.15
C GLY A 117 8.93 -3.99 8.24
N ALA A 118 8.49 -3.67 9.44
CA ALA A 118 9.38 -3.46 10.58
C ALA A 118 10.12 -4.76 10.94
N ALA A 119 9.43 -5.90 11.01
CA ALA A 119 10.06 -7.20 11.27
C ALA A 119 11.16 -7.52 10.24
N LEU A 120 10.88 -7.33 8.95
CA LEU A 120 11.87 -7.56 7.88
C LEU A 120 13.09 -6.64 7.97
N ASP A 121 12.98 -5.46 8.60
CA ASP A 121 14.12 -4.57 8.81
C ASP A 121 15.08 -5.10 9.89
N ALA A 122 14.72 -6.13 10.65
CA ALA A 122 15.62 -6.84 11.56
C ALA A 122 16.49 -7.90 10.84
N LEU A 123 16.25 -8.18 9.55
CA LEU A 123 17.10 -9.10 8.78
C LEU A 123 18.58 -8.66 8.81
N PRO A 124 19.53 -9.61 8.81
CA PRO A 124 20.96 -9.32 8.80
C PRO A 124 21.40 -8.37 7.68
N ALA A 125 22.52 -7.69 7.90
CA ALA A 125 23.16 -6.87 6.89
C ALA A 125 23.33 -7.63 5.55
N GLY A 126 23.09 -6.93 4.44
CA GLY A 126 23.10 -7.51 3.09
C GLY A 126 21.75 -8.07 2.61
N LYS A 127 20.77 -8.28 3.49
CA LYS A 127 19.42 -8.78 3.10
C LYS A 127 18.38 -7.69 2.85
N SER A 128 18.78 -6.42 2.76
CA SER A 128 17.86 -5.29 2.56
C SER A 128 17.04 -5.39 1.26
N ASN A 129 17.62 -5.92 0.18
CA ASN A 129 16.87 -6.12 -1.07
C ASN A 129 15.81 -7.22 -0.94
N GLN A 130 16.12 -8.31 -0.24
CA GLN A 130 15.14 -9.35 0.09
C GLN A 130 14.00 -8.77 0.93
N ALA A 131 14.31 -8.02 1.99
CA ALA A 131 13.33 -7.36 2.85
C ALA A 131 12.36 -6.48 2.05
N ARG A 132 12.90 -5.63 1.15
CA ARG A 132 12.08 -4.75 0.29
C ARG A 132 11.17 -5.54 -0.65
N LYS A 133 11.71 -6.59 -1.29
CA LYS A 133 10.95 -7.41 -2.23
C LYS A 133 9.82 -8.15 -1.52
N VAL A 134 10.12 -8.87 -0.44
CA VAL A 134 9.12 -9.61 0.33
C VAL A 134 8.04 -8.68 0.87
N ASN A 135 8.43 -7.52 1.43
CA ASN A 135 7.47 -6.54 1.93
C ASN A 135 6.56 -5.98 0.83
N GLY A 136 7.09 -5.74 -0.37
CA GLY A 136 6.30 -5.30 -1.52
C GLY A 136 5.30 -6.36 -1.98
N ASP A 137 5.77 -7.59 -2.18
CA ASP A 137 4.94 -8.73 -2.59
C ASP A 137 3.80 -9.00 -1.60
N LEU A 138 4.08 -8.89 -0.30
CA LEU A 138 3.07 -9.06 0.76
C LEU A 138 2.07 -7.90 0.81
N PHE A 139 2.50 -6.67 0.52
CA PHE A 139 1.56 -5.55 0.43
C PHE A 139 0.60 -5.69 -0.75
N GLU A 140 1.14 -6.04 -1.92
CA GLU A 140 0.35 -6.35 -3.12
C GLU A 140 -0.70 -7.43 -2.83
N ARG A 141 -0.29 -8.50 -2.14
CA ARG A 141 -1.21 -9.58 -1.76
C ARG A 141 -2.25 -9.15 -0.72
N LEU A 142 -1.86 -8.41 0.31
CA LEU A 142 -2.80 -7.89 1.31
C LEU A 142 -3.92 -7.07 0.65
N ILE A 143 -3.57 -6.16 -0.25
CA ILE A 143 -4.57 -5.35 -0.96
C ILE A 143 -5.49 -6.22 -1.81
N ARG A 144 -4.97 -7.23 -2.53
CA ARG A 144 -5.82 -8.19 -3.26
C ARG A 144 -6.79 -8.92 -2.34
N LEU A 145 -6.31 -9.42 -1.20
CA LEU A 145 -7.16 -10.12 -0.24
C LEU A 145 -8.26 -9.22 0.31
N LEU A 146 -7.97 -7.94 0.56
CA LEU A 146 -8.98 -6.97 1.03
C LEU A 146 -10.02 -6.65 -0.06
N LEU A 147 -9.60 -6.51 -1.32
CA LEU A 147 -10.52 -6.29 -2.45
C LEU A 147 -11.40 -7.53 -2.69
N GLN A 148 -10.82 -8.73 -2.61
CA GLN A 148 -11.55 -9.99 -2.68
C GLN A 148 -12.51 -10.16 -1.50
N GLU A 149 -12.06 -9.76 -0.30
CA GLU A 149 -12.92 -9.73 0.87
C GLU A 149 -14.12 -8.85 0.56
N MET A 150 -13.95 -7.65 0.00
CA MET A 150 -15.06 -6.77 -0.44
C MET A 150 -15.96 -7.36 -1.54
N GLY A 151 -15.67 -8.53 -2.09
CA GLY A 151 -16.46 -9.18 -3.14
C GLY A 151 -16.07 -8.77 -4.56
N ALA A 152 -14.96 -8.05 -4.73
CA ALA A 152 -14.41 -7.76 -6.06
C ALA A 152 -13.59 -8.96 -6.58
N ASP A 153 -13.77 -9.33 -7.85
CA ASP A 153 -12.88 -10.29 -8.52
C ASP A 153 -11.55 -9.59 -8.79
N CYS A 154 -10.53 -9.84 -7.96
CA CYS A 154 -9.23 -9.22 -8.06
C CYS A 154 -8.11 -10.27 -8.16
N THR A 155 -7.27 -10.17 -9.18
CA THR A 155 -6.11 -11.05 -9.40
C THR A 155 -4.86 -10.25 -9.76
N ALA A 156 -3.67 -10.84 -9.64
CA ALA A 156 -2.51 -10.37 -10.38
C ALA A 156 -2.44 -11.11 -11.71
N GLY A 157 -1.92 -10.47 -12.74
CA GLY A 157 -1.80 -11.13 -14.03
C GLY A 157 -1.14 -10.29 -15.10
N VAL A 158 -1.12 -10.89 -16.29
CA VAL A 158 -0.63 -10.26 -17.51
C VAL A 158 -1.82 -9.95 -18.41
N VAL A 159 -1.90 -8.70 -18.86
CA VAL A 159 -2.86 -8.27 -19.88
C VAL A 159 -2.16 -8.27 -21.23
N GLN A 160 -2.79 -8.92 -22.21
CA GLN A 160 -2.34 -8.88 -23.60
C GLN A 160 -3.02 -7.71 -24.29
N VAL A 161 -2.21 -6.77 -24.79
CA VAL A 161 -2.69 -5.59 -25.50
C VAL A 161 -2.40 -5.76 -26.99
N PRO A 162 -3.41 -5.67 -27.87
CA PRO A 162 -3.21 -5.79 -29.31
C PRO A 162 -2.50 -4.54 -29.84
N VAL A 163 -1.49 -4.75 -30.69
CA VAL A 163 -0.82 -3.68 -31.45
C VAL A 163 -1.28 -3.79 -32.89
N LYS A 164 -1.91 -2.72 -33.40
CA LYS A 164 -2.45 -2.63 -34.76
C LYS A 164 -1.64 -1.64 -35.59
N ASP A 165 -1.61 -1.83 -36.90
CA ASP A 165 -1.09 -0.84 -37.85
C ASP A 165 -2.09 0.30 -38.11
N ASP A 166 -1.70 1.27 -38.94
CA ASP A 166 -2.53 2.42 -39.31
C ASP A 166 -3.83 2.04 -40.05
N ALA A 167 -3.87 0.84 -40.66
CA ALA A 167 -5.05 0.29 -41.31
C ALA A 167 -5.95 -0.50 -40.34
N GLY A 168 -5.57 -0.61 -39.07
CA GLY A 168 -6.29 -1.35 -38.03
C GLY A 168 -6.02 -2.86 -38.03
N ALA A 169 -5.09 -3.35 -38.87
CA ALA A 169 -4.74 -4.76 -38.89
C ALA A 169 -3.89 -5.11 -37.67
N LEU A 170 -4.26 -6.20 -36.98
CA LEU A 170 -3.53 -6.71 -35.83
C LEU A 170 -2.14 -7.21 -36.28
N LEU A 171 -1.08 -6.63 -35.71
CA LEU A 171 0.30 -7.04 -35.97
C LEU A 171 0.78 -8.09 -34.96
N PHE A 172 0.64 -7.80 -33.65
CA PHE A 172 1.03 -8.69 -32.56
C PHE A 172 0.38 -8.27 -31.24
N HIS A 173 0.62 -9.03 -30.16
CA HIS A 173 0.23 -8.67 -28.80
C HIS A 173 1.46 -8.32 -27.97
N THR A 174 1.33 -7.32 -27.11
CA THR A 174 2.31 -7.01 -26.07
C THR A 174 1.75 -7.37 -24.69
N SER A 175 2.64 -7.79 -23.79
CA SER A 175 2.29 -8.27 -22.45
C SER A 175 2.60 -7.23 -21.39
N TYR A 176 1.60 -6.83 -20.62
CA TYR A 176 1.77 -5.94 -19.46
C TYR A 176 1.42 -6.66 -18.16
N GLN A 177 2.36 -6.73 -17.23
CA GLN A 177 2.14 -7.31 -15.91
C GLN A 177 1.64 -6.25 -14.94
N HIS A 178 0.52 -6.54 -14.27
CA HIS A 178 -0.11 -5.65 -13.30
C HIS A 178 -0.31 -6.34 -11.94
N ASP A 179 -0.26 -5.54 -10.88
CA ASP A 179 -0.39 -6.02 -9.50
C ASP A 179 -1.84 -6.39 -9.20
N LEU A 180 -2.78 -5.58 -9.72
CA LEU A 180 -4.23 -5.74 -9.59
C LEU A 180 -4.90 -5.67 -10.96
N LEU A 181 -5.69 -6.70 -11.26
CA LEU A 181 -6.66 -6.76 -12.34
C LEU A 181 -8.01 -7.01 -11.69
N ILE A 182 -8.87 -5.98 -11.68
CA ILE A 182 -10.18 -6.05 -11.04
C ILE A 182 -11.25 -6.21 -12.10
N ARG A 183 -12.04 -7.27 -11.98
CA ARG A 183 -13.10 -7.65 -12.92
C ARG A 183 -14.47 -7.52 -12.30
N HIS A 184 -15.46 -7.27 -13.15
CA HIS A 184 -16.87 -7.33 -12.80
C HIS A 184 -17.64 -8.00 -13.93
N ALA A 185 -18.42 -9.04 -13.61
CA ALA A 185 -19.12 -9.88 -14.59
C ALA A 185 -18.21 -10.46 -15.71
N GLY A 186 -16.94 -10.76 -15.39
CA GLY A 186 -15.94 -11.30 -16.33
C GLY A 186 -15.10 -10.25 -17.06
N ASP A 187 -15.60 -9.02 -17.17
CA ASP A 187 -14.90 -7.93 -17.85
C ASP A 187 -13.85 -7.29 -16.97
N LEU A 188 -12.70 -6.95 -17.55
CA LEU A 188 -11.68 -6.14 -16.86
C LEU A 188 -12.22 -4.71 -16.73
N LYS A 189 -12.30 -4.21 -15.49
CA LYS A 189 -12.84 -2.88 -15.16
C LYS A 189 -11.79 -1.93 -14.59
N VAL A 190 -10.80 -2.43 -13.87
CA VAL A 190 -9.75 -1.58 -13.27
C VAL A 190 -8.39 -2.28 -13.34
N ILE A 191 -7.36 -1.51 -13.68
CA ILE A 191 -5.96 -1.90 -13.51
C ILE A 191 -5.39 -1.14 -12.30
N GLY A 192 -4.69 -1.84 -11.41
CA GLY A 192 -4.13 -1.23 -10.21
C GLY A 192 -2.65 -1.54 -10.01
N SER A 193 -1.93 -0.57 -9.47
CA SER A 193 -0.56 -0.72 -8.99
C SER A 193 -0.50 -0.53 -7.47
N VAL A 194 0.17 -1.43 -6.77
CA VAL A 194 0.36 -1.36 -5.32
C VAL A 194 1.85 -1.25 -5.02
N LYS A 195 2.25 -0.23 -4.29
CA LYS A 195 3.66 -0.01 -3.94
C LYS A 195 3.79 0.45 -2.49
N THR A 196 4.87 0.06 -1.83
CA THR A 196 5.11 0.49 -0.44
C THR A 196 5.44 1.99 -0.34
N SER A 197 6.03 2.57 -1.38
CA SER A 197 6.27 4.00 -1.54
C SER A 197 6.31 4.35 -3.02
N SER A 198 5.92 5.58 -3.37
CA SER A 198 5.79 6.02 -4.76
C SER A 198 7.15 6.28 -5.40
N LYS A 199 7.93 7.27 -4.92
CA LYS A 199 9.24 7.66 -5.46
C LYS A 199 9.19 7.80 -6.99
N ASP A 200 10.26 7.41 -7.67
CA ASP A 200 10.38 7.26 -9.12
C ASP A 200 9.41 6.22 -9.71
N ARG A 201 8.83 5.32 -8.90
CA ARG A 201 7.86 4.34 -9.40
C ARG A 201 6.50 4.95 -9.70
N LEU A 202 6.24 6.16 -9.24
CA LEU A 202 5.04 6.91 -9.62
C LEU A 202 4.96 7.07 -11.15
N ASP A 203 6.10 7.41 -11.77
CA ASP A 203 6.23 7.66 -13.20
C ASP A 203 5.71 6.47 -14.01
N LYS A 204 6.05 5.24 -13.59
CA LYS A 204 5.62 4.01 -14.25
C LYS A 204 4.10 3.88 -14.31
N VAL A 205 3.38 4.20 -13.24
CA VAL A 205 1.91 4.00 -13.20
C VAL A 205 1.20 4.94 -14.16
N PHE A 206 1.67 6.18 -14.27
CA PHE A 206 1.13 7.15 -15.23
C PHE A 206 1.41 6.75 -16.68
N VAL A 207 2.63 6.28 -16.96
CA VAL A 207 3.03 5.80 -18.29
C VAL A 207 2.27 4.54 -18.67
N ASP A 208 2.06 3.60 -17.74
CA ASP A 208 1.29 2.39 -17.99
C ASP A 208 -0.16 2.73 -18.40
N LYS A 209 -0.84 3.64 -17.67
CA LYS A 209 -2.18 4.13 -18.08
C LYS A 209 -2.14 4.76 -19.48
N PHE A 210 -1.18 5.65 -19.73
CA PHE A 210 -1.05 6.33 -21.02
C PHE A 210 -0.94 5.33 -22.17
N LEU A 211 0.01 4.40 -22.06
CA LEU A 211 0.30 3.40 -23.09
C LEU A 211 -0.87 2.46 -23.28
N TYR A 212 -1.48 1.97 -22.19
CA TYR A 212 -2.65 1.10 -22.27
C TYR A 212 -3.76 1.78 -23.05
N SER A 213 -4.18 2.98 -22.64
CA SER A 213 -5.27 3.72 -23.30
C SER A 213 -4.96 4.05 -24.76
N ARG A 214 -3.70 4.36 -25.09
CA ARG A 214 -3.29 4.63 -26.47
C ARG A 214 -3.34 3.40 -27.35
N LEU A 215 -2.95 2.23 -26.83
CA LEU A 215 -2.88 0.99 -27.60
C LEU A 215 -4.25 0.31 -27.73
N THR A 216 -5.09 0.37 -26.71
CA THR A 216 -6.42 -0.26 -26.73
C THR A 216 -7.50 0.65 -27.28
N GLY A 217 -7.27 1.98 -27.29
CA GLY A 217 -8.30 2.96 -27.56
C GLY A 217 -9.29 3.16 -26.39
N THR A 218 -9.07 2.51 -25.25
CA THR A 218 -10.04 2.50 -24.14
C THR A 218 -9.62 3.38 -22.97
N ALA A 219 -10.61 3.90 -22.24
CA ALA A 219 -10.40 4.71 -21.03
C ALA A 219 -10.50 3.84 -19.75
N LEU A 220 -9.90 2.65 -19.76
CA LEU A 220 -9.97 1.74 -18.61
C LEU A 220 -9.37 2.40 -17.35
N PRO A 221 -10.11 2.45 -16.23
CA PRO A 221 -9.61 3.05 -15.00
C PRO A 221 -8.28 2.48 -14.53
N HIS A 222 -7.34 3.35 -14.16
CA HIS A 222 -6.11 2.96 -13.47
C HIS A 222 -6.00 3.62 -12.10
N ILE A 223 -5.71 2.81 -11.10
CA ILE A 223 -5.51 3.26 -9.72
C ILE A 223 -4.10 2.98 -9.21
N ALA A 224 -3.65 3.76 -8.22
CA ALA A 224 -2.41 3.55 -7.51
C ALA A 224 -2.64 3.51 -5.99
N ILE A 225 -2.06 2.53 -5.31
CA ILE A 225 -2.17 2.37 -3.86
C ILE A 225 -0.77 2.37 -3.26
N PHE A 226 -0.55 3.26 -2.30
CA PHE A 226 0.72 3.47 -1.62
C PHE A 226 0.59 3.27 -0.12
N LEU A 227 1.58 2.64 0.51
CA LEU A 227 1.60 2.55 1.97
C LEU A 227 1.94 3.92 2.58
N ASN A 228 3.08 4.50 2.19
CA ASN A 228 3.54 5.80 2.68
C ASN A 228 4.60 6.41 1.74
N ASP A 229 4.96 7.67 1.93
CA ASP A 229 6.13 8.29 1.29
C ASP A 229 7.09 8.91 2.30
N VAL A 230 7.59 8.03 3.16
CA VAL A 230 8.51 8.38 4.24
C VAL A 230 9.68 7.41 4.28
N GLN A 231 10.88 7.94 4.50
CA GLN A 231 12.08 7.14 4.75
C GLN A 231 12.90 7.74 5.87
N ARG A 232 13.82 6.94 6.45
CA ARG A 232 14.84 7.44 7.38
C ARG A 232 15.66 8.55 6.73
N LYS A 233 15.78 9.69 7.40
CA LYS A 233 16.64 10.79 6.98
C LYS A 233 18.09 10.32 7.02
N LYS A 234 18.82 10.49 5.91
CA LYS A 234 20.27 10.26 5.91
C LYS A 234 20.94 11.44 6.61
N THR A 235 21.71 11.15 7.65
CA THR A 235 22.49 12.16 8.38
C THR A 235 23.90 11.62 8.65
N LYS A 236 24.87 12.53 8.74
CA LYS A 236 26.23 12.21 9.21
C LYS A 236 26.38 12.40 10.73
N GLN A 237 25.41 13.06 11.36
CA GLN A 237 25.42 13.31 12.80
C GLN A 237 24.90 12.07 13.52
N GLU A 238 25.72 11.51 14.41
CA GLU A 238 25.31 10.42 15.28
C GLU A 238 24.11 10.82 16.14
N ASN A 239 23.24 9.86 16.45
CA ASN A 239 22.03 10.06 17.26
C ASN A 239 21.03 11.10 16.73
N SER A 240 21.18 11.56 15.48
CA SER A 240 20.16 12.37 14.82
C SER A 240 19.22 11.47 14.02
N TYR A 241 18.03 11.23 14.57
CA TYR A 241 17.01 10.43 13.92
C TYR A 241 15.88 11.32 13.44
N GLY A 242 15.57 11.22 12.15
CA GLY A 242 14.49 11.96 11.54
C GLY A 242 13.98 11.22 10.31
N ILE A 243 12.94 11.79 9.71
CA ILE A 243 12.36 11.28 8.48
C ILE A 243 12.55 12.27 7.34
N SER A 244 12.51 11.77 6.11
CA SER A 244 12.42 12.58 4.89
C SER A 244 11.28 12.06 4.04
N THR A 245 10.57 12.97 3.36
CA THR A 245 9.57 12.58 2.37
C THR A 245 10.25 12.01 1.13
N THR A 246 9.55 11.10 0.47
CA THR A 246 9.97 10.48 -0.79
C THR A 246 9.02 10.77 -1.95
N PHE A 247 7.94 11.48 -1.68
CA PHE A 247 6.97 11.87 -2.68
C PHE A 247 7.54 12.94 -3.60
N LEU A 248 7.27 12.82 -4.91
CA LEU A 248 7.72 13.73 -5.94
C LEU A 248 6.54 14.60 -6.43
N PRO A 249 6.17 15.69 -5.72
CA PRO A 249 4.98 16.47 -6.04
C PRO A 249 5.04 17.08 -7.44
N GLY A 250 6.22 17.53 -7.89
CA GLY A 250 6.39 18.09 -9.24
C GLY A 250 6.07 17.09 -10.34
N HIS A 251 6.54 15.84 -10.21
CA HIS A 251 6.26 14.76 -11.16
C HIS A 251 4.77 14.43 -11.18
N PHE A 252 4.17 14.24 -10.01
CA PHE A 252 2.73 13.97 -9.89
C PHE A 252 1.90 15.05 -10.60
N ARG A 253 2.15 16.33 -10.31
CA ARG A 253 1.42 17.43 -10.95
C ARG A 253 1.64 17.46 -12.46
N ALA A 254 2.88 17.30 -12.90
CA ALA A 254 3.20 17.30 -14.32
C ALA A 254 2.44 16.20 -15.07
N TYR A 255 2.43 14.96 -14.56
CA TYR A 255 1.75 13.85 -15.23
C TYR A 255 0.24 13.95 -15.16
N THR A 256 -0.32 14.38 -14.03
CA THR A 256 -1.76 14.61 -13.88
C THR A 256 -2.26 15.66 -14.87
N VAL A 257 -1.51 16.76 -15.07
CA VAL A 257 -1.92 17.87 -15.95
C VAL A 257 -1.57 17.63 -17.42
N LYS A 258 -0.43 17.02 -17.72
CA LYS A 258 0.11 16.94 -19.10
C LYS A 258 0.01 15.57 -19.75
N LEU A 259 -0.12 14.49 -18.98
CA LEU A 259 -0.20 13.13 -19.52
C LEU A 259 -1.62 12.59 -19.42
N ASN A 260 -1.99 12.11 -18.23
CA ASN A 260 -3.34 11.68 -17.90
C ASN A 260 -3.49 11.61 -16.38
N PRO A 261 -4.58 12.11 -15.78
CA PRO A 261 -4.86 11.85 -14.38
C PRO A 261 -5.08 10.35 -14.16
N LEU A 262 -4.63 9.80 -13.03
CA LEU A 262 -5.06 8.48 -12.57
C LEU A 262 -6.51 8.59 -12.04
N ASP A 263 -7.25 7.48 -12.10
CA ASP A 263 -8.66 7.43 -11.67
C ASP A 263 -8.80 7.33 -10.15
N GLY A 264 -7.72 7.01 -9.44
CA GLY A 264 -7.66 7.02 -7.99
C GLY A 264 -6.23 6.83 -7.49
N VAL A 265 -5.82 7.63 -6.51
CA VAL A 265 -4.52 7.51 -5.85
C VAL A 265 -4.72 7.51 -4.35
N TYR A 266 -4.31 6.42 -3.71
CA TYR A 266 -4.66 6.13 -2.33
C TYR A 266 -3.43 5.91 -1.47
N TYR A 267 -3.40 6.52 -0.28
CA TYR A 267 -2.34 6.34 0.70
C TYR A 267 -2.88 5.82 2.03
N CYS A 268 -2.15 4.92 2.69
CA CYS A 268 -2.42 4.63 4.10
C CYS A 268 -1.91 5.79 4.98
N ASP A 269 -0.64 6.16 4.83
CA ASP A 269 0.00 7.29 5.51
C ASP A 269 0.20 8.45 4.53
N ILE A 270 -0.87 9.23 4.36
CA ILE A 270 -0.91 10.41 3.49
C ILE A 270 -0.13 11.57 4.14
N ARG A 271 0.65 12.30 3.34
CA ARG A 271 1.50 13.40 3.83
C ARG A 271 0.71 14.73 3.88
N PRO A 272 1.03 15.65 4.80
CA PRO A 272 0.31 16.93 4.95
C PRO A 272 0.20 17.73 3.64
N ASN A 273 1.30 17.82 2.89
CA ASN A 273 1.34 18.52 1.61
C ASN A 273 0.40 17.94 0.54
N MET A 274 0.04 16.65 0.63
CA MET A 274 -0.93 16.01 -0.27
C MET A 274 -2.37 16.42 0.05
N ARG A 275 -2.64 16.85 1.30
CA ARG A 275 -3.96 17.32 1.75
C ARG A 275 -4.13 18.84 1.59
N GLU A 276 -3.05 19.59 1.77
CA GLU A 276 -3.08 21.05 1.78
C GLU A 276 -2.99 21.65 0.37
N ASP A 277 -2.27 21.00 -0.55
CA ASP A 277 -2.16 21.50 -1.91
C ASP A 277 -3.46 21.27 -2.70
N ALA A 278 -3.92 22.33 -3.39
CA ALA A 278 -5.19 22.33 -4.10
C ALA A 278 -5.26 21.32 -5.26
N LEU A 279 -4.15 21.02 -5.94
CA LEU A 279 -4.14 20.03 -7.02
C LEU A 279 -3.90 18.62 -6.47
N LEU A 280 -3.07 18.46 -5.44
CA LEU A 280 -2.81 17.13 -4.89
C LEU A 280 -4.04 16.58 -4.15
N SER A 281 -4.73 17.41 -3.37
CA SER A 281 -5.85 16.97 -2.51
C SER A 281 -7.09 16.53 -3.29
N THR A 282 -7.24 16.96 -4.54
CA THR A 282 -8.33 16.50 -5.42
C THR A 282 -8.04 15.14 -6.05
N HIS A 283 -6.78 14.74 -6.14
CA HIS A 283 -6.35 13.51 -6.83
C HIS A 283 -5.77 12.43 -5.90
N ILE A 284 -5.38 12.80 -4.68
CA ILE A 284 -4.78 11.90 -3.70
C ILE A 284 -5.67 11.84 -2.47
N ARG A 285 -6.10 10.63 -2.11
CA ARG A 285 -6.96 10.35 -0.97
C ARG A 285 -6.34 9.32 -0.03
N THR A 286 -6.93 9.16 1.14
CA THR A 286 -6.61 8.03 2.03
C THR A 286 -7.24 6.73 1.50
N ILE A 287 -6.69 5.59 1.92
CA ILE A 287 -7.05 4.27 1.38
C ILE A 287 -8.48 3.84 1.70
N ASP A 288 -9.12 4.38 2.73
CA ASP A 288 -10.53 4.15 3.02
C ASP A 288 -11.42 4.54 1.84
N HIS A 289 -11.14 5.65 1.14
CA HIS A 289 -11.92 6.09 -0.02
C HIS A 289 -12.00 5.03 -1.12
N LEU A 290 -10.94 4.26 -1.33
CA LEU A 290 -10.98 3.14 -2.28
C LEU A 290 -12.07 2.15 -1.90
N PHE A 291 -12.09 1.70 -0.64
CA PHE A 291 -12.99 0.64 -0.20
C PHE A 291 -14.43 1.13 0.04
N LEU A 292 -14.59 2.42 0.33
CA LEU A 292 -15.85 3.00 0.78
C LEU A 292 -16.64 3.68 -0.34
N ASP A 293 -15.94 4.43 -1.18
CA ASP A 293 -16.55 5.34 -2.12
C ASP A 293 -16.26 4.86 -3.54
N ASP A 294 -14.98 4.66 -3.85
CA ASP A 294 -14.53 4.66 -5.24
C ASP A 294 -14.59 3.26 -5.88
N LEU A 295 -14.45 2.15 -5.14
CA LEU A 295 -14.39 0.79 -5.72
C LEU A 295 -15.60 0.46 -6.59
N TRP A 296 -16.81 0.59 -6.05
CA TRP A 296 -18.03 0.23 -6.78
C TRP A 296 -18.35 1.22 -7.90
N GLU A 297 -18.03 2.50 -7.71
CA GLU A 297 -18.13 3.50 -8.78
C GLU A 297 -17.22 3.13 -9.95
N LEU A 298 -15.97 2.75 -9.68
CA LEU A 298 -15.01 2.33 -10.70
C LEU A 298 -15.45 1.04 -11.42
N LEU A 299 -16.03 0.08 -10.71
CA LEU A 299 -16.51 -1.18 -11.31
C LEU A 299 -17.77 -0.99 -12.17
N ASN A 300 -18.61 -0.02 -11.82
CA ASN A 300 -19.85 0.28 -12.53
C ASN A 300 -19.67 1.28 -13.68
N LYS A 301 -18.49 1.88 -13.84
CA LYS A 301 -18.20 2.72 -15.01
C LYS A 301 -18.45 1.90 -16.29
N PRO A 302 -19.19 2.47 -17.27
CA PRO A 302 -19.29 1.84 -18.58
C PRO A 302 -17.88 1.62 -19.12
N SER A 303 -17.63 0.45 -19.70
CA SER A 303 -16.42 0.24 -20.48
C SER A 303 -16.49 1.25 -21.63
N GLY A 304 -15.75 2.36 -21.53
CA GLY A 304 -15.77 3.39 -22.56
C GLY A 304 -15.27 2.81 -23.87
N ASP A 305 -16.10 2.91 -24.91
CA ASP A 305 -15.72 2.74 -26.32
C ASP A 305 -14.74 3.83 -26.75
#